data_AF-A0A0F9AR20-F1
#
_entry.id   AF-A0A0F9AR20-F1
#
_cell.length_a   1.000
_cell.length_b   1.000
_cell.length_c   1.000
_cell.angle_alpha   90.00
_cell.angle_beta   90.00
_cell.angle_gamma   90.00
#
_symmetry.space_group_name_H-M   'P 1'
#
loop_
_entity.id
_entity.type
_entity.pdbx_description
1 polymer ?
#
loop_
_entity_poly.entity_id
_entity_poly.type
_entity_poly.pdbx_seq_one_letter_code
_entity_poly.pdbx_strand_id
1 'polypeptide(L)'
;TEKEMGKKVKETSIYKQALARVVALLNDSGPPWPQKPADYGESYEFPQDITSLSPKYLGRLQSRLAGWEGYTQYLLGRADVELALLQNSYDIALHEKMAALQNGGSACKLKSTLTAEALAAVLELKEATYTLAEKRAVVTLLKSQKSIYDTQRHAASREQSRRADELRHRLA
;
A
#
# COMPACT_ATOMS: atom_id res chain seq x y z
N THR A 1 48.77 -14.49 -12.00
CA THR A 1 48.53 -13.39 -11.05
C THR A 1 47.68 -12.35 -11.74
N GLU A 2 46.35 -12.53 -11.67
CA GLU A 2 45.51 -11.81 -10.70
C GLU A 2 45.38 -10.31 -11.02
N LYS A 3 44.28 -9.91 -11.68
CA LYS A 3 43.13 -9.30 -10.99
C LYS A 3 42.08 -8.80 -11.98
N GLU A 4 40.91 -9.42 -11.90
CA GLU A 4 39.64 -8.83 -12.27
C GLU A 4 39.40 -7.54 -11.48
N MET A 5 38.86 -6.50 -12.13
CA MET A 5 38.19 -5.35 -11.51
C MET A 5 37.68 -4.43 -12.63
N GLY A 6 36.40 -4.15 -12.82
CA GLY A 6 35.17 -4.65 -12.25
C GLY A 6 34.08 -4.18 -13.21
N LYS A 7 33.32 -5.11 -13.78
CA LYS A 7 32.13 -4.78 -14.58
C LYS A 7 31.19 -3.97 -13.69
N LYS A 8 30.94 -2.71 -14.05
CA LYS A 8 29.96 -1.84 -13.38
C LYS A 8 28.60 -2.54 -13.41
N VAL A 9 28.20 -3.08 -12.27
CA VAL A 9 26.83 -3.50 -11.98
C VAL A 9 25.93 -2.29 -12.16
N LYS A 10 25.19 -2.24 -13.27
CA LYS A 10 24.08 -1.28 -13.48
C LYS A 10 22.92 -1.97 -14.18
N GLU A 11 22.53 -3.14 -13.69
CA GLU A 11 21.17 -3.65 -13.90
C GLU A 11 20.28 -3.17 -12.75
N THR A 12 20.00 -1.88 -12.71
CA THR A 12 18.81 -1.42 -12.01
C THR A 12 17.62 -1.96 -12.79
N SER A 13 17.03 -3.06 -12.31
CA SER A 13 15.80 -3.68 -12.83
C SER A 13 14.85 -2.64 -13.45
N ILE A 14 14.33 -2.91 -14.66
CA ILE A 14 13.43 -2.00 -15.41
C ILE A 14 12.26 -1.53 -14.52
N TYR A 15 11.76 -2.40 -13.64
CA TYR A 15 10.78 -2.07 -12.61
C TYR A 15 11.26 -0.95 -11.66
N LYS A 16 12.48 -1.07 -11.11
CA LYS A 16 13.05 -0.04 -10.22
C LYS A 16 13.18 1.31 -10.91
N GLN A 17 13.49 1.31 -12.21
CA GLN A 17 13.55 2.53 -13.01
C GLN A 17 12.16 3.12 -13.27
N ALA A 18 11.16 2.27 -13.57
CA ALA A 18 9.77 2.69 -13.75
C ALA A 18 9.20 3.28 -12.44
N LEU A 19 9.46 2.64 -11.30
CA LEU A 19 9.09 3.15 -9.99
C LEU A 19 9.73 4.50 -9.71
N ALA A 20 11.03 4.65 -9.99
CA ALA A 20 11.72 5.93 -9.82
C ALA A 20 11.10 7.05 -10.68
N ARG A 21 10.70 6.76 -11.92
CA ARG A 21 9.99 7.72 -12.78
C ARG A 21 8.63 8.11 -12.23
N VAL A 22 7.85 7.14 -11.73
CA VAL A 22 6.54 7.42 -11.14
C VAL A 22 6.68 8.23 -9.86
N VAL A 23 7.67 7.93 -9.02
CA VAL A 23 7.98 8.73 -7.81
C VAL A 23 8.39 10.16 -8.20
N ALA A 24 9.20 10.34 -9.25
CA ALA A 24 9.55 11.66 -9.75
C ALA A 24 8.31 12.44 -10.22
N LEU A 25 7.45 11.81 -11.02
CA LEU A 25 6.17 12.40 -11.45
C LEU A 25 5.25 12.73 -10.26
N LEU A 26 5.24 11.91 -9.22
CA LEU A 26 4.52 12.18 -7.98
C LEU A 26 5.08 13.43 -7.27
N ASN A 27 6.40 13.58 -7.22
CA ASN A 27 7.04 14.75 -6.59
C ASN A 27 6.82 16.04 -7.39
N ASP A 28 6.74 15.93 -8.71
CA ASP A 28 6.52 17.07 -9.61
C ASP A 28 5.03 17.46 -9.71
N SER A 29 4.12 16.68 -9.14
CA SER A 29 2.68 16.86 -9.31
C SER A 29 2.12 18.14 -8.68
N GLY A 30 2.80 18.75 -7.72
CA GLY A 30 2.47 20.08 -7.16
C GLY A 30 1.75 20.12 -5.81
N PRO A 31 0.82 19.20 -5.45
CA PRO A 31 0.21 19.17 -4.13
C PRO A 31 1.19 18.77 -3.03
N PRO A 32 1.07 19.36 -1.82
CA PRO A 32 1.78 18.88 -0.65
C PRO A 32 1.27 17.48 -0.28
N TRP A 33 2.19 16.52 -0.14
CA TRP A 33 1.86 15.21 0.40
C TRP A 33 1.57 15.31 1.90
N PRO A 34 0.59 14.55 2.42
CA PRO A 34 0.37 14.49 3.85
C PRO A 34 1.61 13.93 4.52
N GLN A 35 2.16 14.69 5.47
CA GLN A 35 3.25 14.20 6.31
C GLN A 35 2.70 13.17 7.29
N LYS A 36 3.58 12.26 7.74
CA LYS A 36 3.24 11.39 8.87
C LYS A 36 2.84 12.32 10.03
N PRO A 37 1.65 12.19 10.61
CA PRO A 37 1.26 13.01 11.75
C PRO A 37 2.31 12.88 12.86
N ALA A 38 3.03 13.96 13.15
CA ALA A 38 3.96 14.08 14.27
C ALA A 38 3.22 14.69 15.47
N ASP A 39 3.64 14.33 16.68
CA ASP A 39 3.19 14.92 17.96
C ASP A 39 1.74 14.68 18.40
N TYR A 40 1.38 13.41 18.62
CA TYR A 40 0.23 13.08 19.49
C TYR A 40 0.50 12.02 20.56
N GLY A 41 1.78 11.77 20.90
CA GLY A 41 2.25 10.86 21.95
C GLY A 41 2.84 9.54 21.42
N GLU A 42 3.80 8.97 22.15
CA GLU A 42 4.55 7.74 21.79
C GLU A 42 3.68 6.47 21.74
N SER A 43 2.46 6.51 22.27
CA SER A 43 1.49 5.42 22.24
C SER A 43 0.07 5.99 22.15
N TYR A 44 -0.40 6.25 20.92
CA TYR A 44 -1.82 6.51 20.73
C TYR A 44 -2.57 5.18 20.83
N GLU A 45 -3.21 4.95 21.98
CA GLU A 45 -4.17 3.88 22.14
C GLU A 45 -5.55 4.37 21.68
N PHE A 46 -6.22 3.56 20.86
CA PHE A 46 -7.61 3.81 20.52
C PHE A 46 -8.45 3.75 21.79
N PRO A 47 -9.26 4.78 22.11
CA PRO A 47 -10.12 4.73 23.27
C PRO A 47 -11.11 3.58 23.10
N GLN A 48 -11.16 2.67 24.07
CA GLN A 48 -12.11 1.56 24.05
C GLN A 48 -13.55 2.05 24.22
N ASP A 49 -13.75 3.17 24.93
CA ASP A 49 -15.05 3.80 25.13
C ASP A 49 -15.00 5.30 24.81
N ILE A 50 -15.61 5.66 23.67
CA ILE A 50 -15.73 7.04 23.16
C ILE A 50 -16.74 7.86 23.98
N THR A 51 -17.71 7.21 24.65
CA THR A 51 -18.77 7.90 25.40
C THR A 51 -18.25 8.56 26.67
N SER A 52 -17.14 8.06 27.21
CA SER A 52 -16.46 8.64 28.37
C SER A 52 -15.69 9.94 28.07
N LEU A 53 -15.40 10.23 26.79
CA LEU A 53 -14.54 11.34 26.40
C LEU A 53 -15.26 12.69 26.56
N SER A 54 -14.54 13.74 26.96
CA SER A 54 -15.12 15.10 26.96
C SER A 54 -15.29 15.64 25.52
N PRO A 55 -16.17 16.64 25.28
CA PRO A 55 -16.36 17.21 23.95
C PRO A 55 -15.06 17.73 23.31
N LYS A 56 -14.19 18.35 24.12
CA LYS A 56 -12.87 18.82 23.67
C LYS A 56 -11.98 17.65 23.23
N TYR A 57 -12.05 16.52 23.93
CA TYR A 57 -11.30 15.32 23.56
C TYR A 57 -11.89 14.62 22.33
N LEU A 58 -13.21 14.62 22.15
CA LEU A 58 -13.87 14.11 20.95
C LEU A 58 -13.47 14.87 19.69
N GLY A 59 -13.46 16.20 19.73
CA GLY A 59 -13.02 17.02 18.59
C GLY A 59 -11.55 16.77 18.24
N ARG A 60 -10.67 16.70 19.26
CA ARG A 60 -9.25 16.35 19.05
C ARG A 60 -9.08 14.95 18.46
N LEU A 61 -9.85 13.98 18.94
CA LEU A 61 -9.85 12.61 18.44
C LEU A 61 -10.24 12.57 16.95
N GLN A 62 -11.31 13.26 16.55
CA GLN A 62 -11.73 13.33 15.15
C GLN A 62 -10.66 13.95 14.24
N SER A 63 -10.04 15.07 14.65
CA SER A 63 -8.95 15.69 13.87
C SER A 63 -7.75 14.75 13.73
N ARG A 64 -7.41 14.00 14.78
CA ARG A 64 -6.34 12.99 14.74
C ARG A 64 -6.66 11.85 13.78
N LEU A 65 -7.87 11.29 13.87
CA LEU A 65 -8.31 10.21 13.00
C LEU A 65 -8.33 10.65 11.54
N ALA A 66 -8.76 11.88 11.25
CA ALA A 66 -8.70 12.43 9.89
C ALA A 66 -7.25 12.57 9.38
N GLY A 67 -6.31 13.02 10.22
CA GLY A 67 -4.90 13.11 9.85
C GLY A 67 -4.28 11.74 9.53
N TRP A 68 -4.52 10.74 10.39
CA TRP A 68 -4.06 9.37 10.17
C TRP A 68 -4.74 8.70 8.97
N GLU A 69 -6.04 8.94 8.76
CA GLU A 69 -6.76 8.46 7.59
C GLU A 69 -6.14 9.02 6.31
N GLY A 70 -5.91 10.34 6.25
CA GLY A 70 -5.28 10.99 5.09
C GLY A 70 -3.87 10.48 4.80
N TYR A 71 -3.05 10.30 5.85
CA TYR A 71 -1.72 9.73 5.69
C TYR A 71 -1.75 8.27 5.23
N THR A 72 -2.67 7.46 5.77
CA THR A 72 -2.86 6.06 5.37
C THR A 72 -3.35 5.96 3.93
N GLN A 73 -4.22 6.87 3.49
CA GLN A 73 -4.67 6.97 2.10
C GLN A 73 -3.49 7.25 1.16
N TYR A 74 -2.57 8.13 1.55
CA TYR A 74 -1.34 8.37 0.79
C TYR A 74 -0.45 7.12 0.71
N LEU A 75 -0.20 6.46 1.84
CA LEU A 75 0.57 5.22 1.88
C LEU A 75 -0.05 4.12 1.02
N LEU A 76 -1.39 4.00 1.07
CA LEU A 76 -2.15 3.06 0.26
C LEU A 76 -1.97 3.34 -1.23
N GLY A 77 -2.13 4.60 -1.66
CA GLY A 77 -1.93 4.98 -3.06
C GLY A 77 -0.51 4.66 -3.55
N ARG A 78 0.51 4.90 -2.72
CA ARG A 78 1.90 4.53 -3.05
C ARG A 78 2.07 3.00 -3.15
N ALA A 79 1.52 2.24 -2.21
CA ALA A 79 1.61 0.79 -2.21
C ALA A 79 0.89 0.17 -3.42
N ASP A 80 -0.28 0.70 -3.81
CA ASP A 80 -1.02 0.27 -4.99
C ASP A 80 -0.22 0.54 -6.29
N VAL A 81 0.45 1.69 -6.40
CA VAL A 81 1.32 2.00 -7.54
C VAL A 81 2.51 1.05 -7.61
N GLU A 82 3.20 0.83 -6.49
CA GLU A 82 4.33 -0.11 -6.42
C GLU A 82 3.89 -1.53 -6.82
N LEU A 83 2.75 -1.99 -6.30
CA LEU A 83 2.17 -3.28 -6.63
C LEU A 83 1.82 -3.38 -8.12
N ALA A 84 1.16 -2.37 -8.70
CA ALA A 84 0.76 -2.37 -10.09
C ALA A 84 1.96 -2.42 -11.05
N LEU A 85 3.00 -1.63 -10.77
CA LEU A 85 4.23 -1.63 -11.58
C LEU A 85 4.95 -2.98 -11.53
N LEU A 86 5.03 -3.58 -10.34
CA LEU A 86 5.66 -4.89 -10.17
C LEU A 86 4.84 -5.97 -10.87
N GLN A 87 3.51 -5.93 -10.72
CA GLN A 87 2.58 -6.88 -11.32
C GLN A 87 2.70 -6.87 -12.85
N ASN A 88 2.67 -5.68 -13.46
CA ASN A 88 2.80 -5.55 -14.91
C ASN A 88 4.15 -6.07 -15.41
N SER A 89 5.24 -5.76 -14.70
CA SER A 89 6.58 -6.22 -15.08
C SER A 89 6.71 -7.74 -14.96
N TYR A 90 6.14 -8.31 -13.90
CA TYR A 90 6.07 -9.75 -13.67
C TYR A 90 5.25 -10.45 -14.77
N ASP A 91 4.07 -9.94 -15.10
CA ASP A 91 3.17 -10.55 -16.08
C ASP A 91 3.80 -10.56 -17.49
N ILE A 92 4.49 -9.48 -17.87
CA ILE A 92 5.24 -9.41 -19.14
C ILE A 92 6.33 -10.49 -19.17
N ALA A 93 7.20 -10.53 -18.17
CA ALA A 93 8.32 -11.48 -18.12
C ALA A 93 7.84 -12.94 -18.05
N LEU A 94 6.75 -13.19 -17.31
CA LEU A 94 6.13 -14.50 -17.24
C LEU A 94 5.57 -14.91 -18.61
N HIS A 95 4.83 -14.03 -19.29
CA HIS A 95 4.26 -14.33 -20.60
C HIS A 95 5.32 -14.55 -21.68
N GLU A 96 6.39 -13.75 -21.70
CA GLU A 96 7.53 -13.95 -22.59
C GLU A 96 8.16 -15.34 -22.39
N LYS A 97 8.37 -15.74 -21.13
CA LYS A 97 8.93 -17.05 -20.81
C LYS A 97 7.98 -18.18 -21.19
N MET A 98 6.68 -18.04 -20.92
CA MET A 98 5.66 -19.01 -21.30
C MET A 98 5.58 -19.18 -22.83
N ALA A 99 5.66 -18.08 -23.60
CA ALA A 99 5.67 -18.14 -25.06
C ALA A 99 6.91 -18.86 -25.60
N ALA A 100 8.09 -18.59 -25.03
CA ALA A 100 9.32 -19.30 -25.39
C ALA A 100 9.23 -20.80 -25.10
N LEU A 101 8.66 -21.19 -23.96
CA LEU A 101 8.44 -22.60 -23.59
C LEU A 101 7.40 -23.29 -24.49
N GLN A 102 6.36 -22.56 -24.91
CA GLN A 102 5.31 -23.09 -25.80
C GLN A 102 5.84 -23.31 -27.23
N ASN A 103 6.68 -22.39 -27.73
CA ASN A 103 7.25 -22.50 -29.07
C ASN A 103 8.35 -23.57 -29.18
N GLY A 104 8.95 -23.98 -28.05
CA GLY A 104 9.97 -25.03 -27.99
C GLY A 104 9.43 -26.46 -27.95
N GLY A 105 8.10 -26.66 -27.94
CA GLY A 105 7.45 -27.97 -27.88
C GLY A 105 6.50 -28.22 -29.05
N SER A 106 6.31 -29.49 -29.42
CA SER A 106 5.38 -29.90 -30.49
C SER A 106 3.91 -29.94 -30.07
N ALA A 107 3.62 -29.83 -28.76
CA ALA A 107 2.28 -29.91 -28.21
C ALA A 107 1.87 -28.60 -27.50
N CYS A 108 0.60 -28.22 -27.65
CA CYS A 108 0.00 -27.12 -26.89
C CYS A 108 -0.04 -27.50 -25.39
N LYS A 109 0.73 -26.80 -24.57
CA LYS A 109 0.76 -27.02 -23.12
C LYS A 109 -0.33 -26.19 -22.45
N LEU A 110 -0.86 -26.69 -21.34
CA LEU A 110 -1.78 -25.94 -20.51
C LEU A 110 -1.08 -24.72 -19.87
N LYS A 111 -1.83 -23.62 -19.69
CA LYS A 111 -1.34 -22.39 -19.08
C LYS A 111 -0.70 -22.63 -17.71
N SER A 112 -1.33 -23.44 -16.86
CA SER A 112 -0.83 -23.77 -15.52
C SER A 112 0.53 -24.49 -15.56
N THR A 113 0.71 -25.40 -16.52
CA THR A 113 1.99 -26.12 -16.73
C THR A 113 3.08 -25.17 -17.18
N LEU A 114 2.80 -24.29 -18.15
CA LEU A 114 3.74 -23.28 -18.62
C LEU A 114 4.15 -22.30 -17.52
N THR A 115 3.19 -21.87 -16.67
CA THR A 115 3.49 -21.02 -15.51
C THR A 115 4.41 -21.73 -14.53
N ALA A 116 4.13 -22.99 -14.18
CA ALA A 116 4.96 -23.76 -13.26
C ALA A 116 6.39 -23.97 -13.81
N GLU A 117 6.51 -24.32 -15.10
CA GLU A 117 7.81 -24.47 -15.78
C GLU A 117 8.58 -23.14 -15.83
N ALA A 118 7.91 -22.02 -16.14
CA ALA A 118 8.54 -20.70 -16.16
C ALA A 118 9.06 -20.29 -14.78
N LEU A 119 8.28 -20.53 -13.72
CA LEU A 119 8.67 -20.24 -12.33
C LEU A 119 9.79 -21.16 -11.83
N ALA A 120 9.84 -22.40 -12.30
CA ALA A 120 10.94 -23.32 -11.99
C ALA A 120 12.24 -22.93 -12.72
N ALA A 121 12.12 -22.38 -13.93
CA ALA A 121 13.26 -22.05 -14.79
C ALA A 121 13.88 -20.67 -14.52
N VAL A 122 13.14 -19.74 -13.91
CA VAL A 122 13.60 -18.35 -13.67
C VAL A 122 13.42 -18.00 -12.20
N LEU A 123 14.52 -17.95 -11.46
CA LEU A 123 14.52 -17.68 -10.02
C LEU A 123 13.92 -16.30 -9.71
N GLU A 124 14.21 -15.30 -10.56
CA GLU A 124 13.72 -13.93 -10.40
C GLU A 124 12.19 -13.85 -10.48
N LEU A 125 11.54 -14.67 -11.32
CA LEU A 125 10.07 -14.74 -11.38
C LEU A 125 9.50 -15.35 -10.10
N LYS A 126 10.17 -16.36 -9.54
CA LYS A 126 9.78 -16.96 -8.27
C LYS A 126 9.90 -15.96 -7.11
N GLU A 127 11.01 -15.22 -7.02
CA GLU A 127 11.20 -14.15 -6.03
C GLU A 127 10.19 -13.01 -6.19
N ALA A 128 9.92 -12.60 -7.44
CA ALA A 128 8.89 -11.61 -7.75
C ALA A 128 7.49 -12.06 -7.31
N THR A 129 7.19 -13.36 -7.38
CA THR A 129 5.92 -13.93 -6.89
C THR A 129 5.75 -13.72 -5.39
N TYR A 130 6.79 -13.98 -4.59
CA TYR A 130 6.77 -13.73 -3.15
C TYR A 130 6.65 -12.23 -2.85
N THR A 131 7.42 -11.40 -3.55
CA THR A 131 7.38 -9.95 -3.39
C THR A 131 5.99 -9.38 -3.72
N LEU A 132 5.32 -9.89 -4.76
CA LEU A 132 3.95 -9.52 -5.10
C LEU A 132 2.97 -9.89 -3.98
N ALA A 133 3.12 -11.08 -3.39
CA ALA A 133 2.29 -11.50 -2.26
C ALA A 133 2.47 -10.57 -1.05
N GLU A 134 3.70 -10.20 -0.72
CA GLU A 134 4.00 -9.24 0.36
C GLU A 134 3.38 -7.86 0.08
N LYS A 135 3.54 -7.33 -1.13
CA LYS A 135 2.98 -6.03 -1.51
C LYS A 135 1.45 -6.03 -1.47
N ARG A 136 0.80 -7.12 -1.88
CA ARG A 136 -0.66 -7.30 -1.73
C ARG A 136 -1.08 -7.33 -0.26
N ALA A 137 -0.31 -8.00 0.60
CA ALA A 137 -0.59 -8.02 2.04
C ALA A 137 -0.48 -6.61 2.65
N VAL A 138 0.53 -5.82 2.26
CA VAL A 138 0.67 -4.42 2.68
C VAL A 138 -0.53 -3.57 2.25
N VAL A 139 -0.98 -3.68 1.00
CA VAL A 139 -2.19 -2.99 0.51
C VAL A 139 -3.41 -3.38 1.34
N THR A 140 -3.60 -4.66 1.62
CA THR A 140 -4.71 -5.15 2.47
C THR A 140 -4.64 -4.56 3.87
N LEU A 141 -3.47 -4.56 4.51
CA LEU A 141 -3.29 -3.98 5.84
C LEU A 141 -3.62 -2.47 5.86
N LEU A 142 -3.15 -1.72 4.87
CA LEU A 142 -3.42 -0.28 4.75
C LEU A 142 -4.92 0.00 4.52
N LYS A 143 -5.61 -0.82 3.72
CA LYS A 143 -7.07 -0.74 3.56
C LYS A 143 -7.80 -0.98 4.89
N SER A 144 -7.39 -2.00 5.64
CA SER A 144 -7.95 -2.27 6.97
C SER A 144 -7.69 -1.12 7.94
N GLN A 145 -6.47 -0.58 7.99
CA GLN A 145 -6.13 0.56 8.83
C GLN A 145 -6.96 1.80 8.50
N LYS A 146 -7.10 2.14 7.20
CA LYS A 146 -7.96 3.24 6.76
C LYS A 146 -9.40 3.05 7.22
N SER A 147 -9.95 1.84 7.07
CA SER A 147 -11.31 1.51 7.49
C SER A 147 -11.51 1.65 9.00
N ILE A 148 -10.51 1.29 9.81
CA ILE A 148 -10.52 1.50 11.26
C ILE A 148 -10.60 3.00 11.58
N TYR A 149 -9.74 3.83 10.97
CA TYR A 149 -9.75 5.27 11.22
C TYR A 149 -11.08 5.92 10.86
N ASP A 150 -11.65 5.56 9.71
CA ASP A 150 -12.93 6.10 9.26
C ASP A 150 -14.09 5.67 10.17
N THR A 151 -14.13 4.39 10.56
CA THR A 151 -15.15 3.85 11.49
C THR A 151 -15.12 4.59 12.83
N GLN A 152 -13.92 4.79 13.39
CA GLN A 152 -13.73 5.49 14.65
C GLN A 152 -14.12 6.98 14.54
N ARG A 153 -13.80 7.61 13.41
CA ARG A 153 -14.14 9.02 13.16
C ARG A 153 -15.65 9.19 13.08
N HIS A 154 -16.34 8.26 12.42
CA HIS A 154 -17.80 8.21 12.36
C HIS A 154 -18.44 7.99 13.73
N ALA A 155 -17.89 7.09 14.55
CA ALA A 155 -18.38 6.87 15.92
C ALA A 155 -18.24 8.14 16.77
N ALA A 156 -17.07 8.79 16.75
CA ALA A 156 -16.85 10.04 17.47
C ALA A 156 -17.76 11.18 16.97
N SER A 157 -18.01 11.25 15.67
CA SER A 157 -18.94 12.24 15.08
C SER A 157 -20.37 12.03 15.55
N ARG A 158 -20.86 10.79 15.56
CA ARG A 158 -22.20 10.45 16.05
C ARG A 158 -22.38 10.81 17.52
N GLU A 159 -21.39 10.51 18.35
CA GLU A 159 -21.44 10.84 19.78
C GLU A 159 -21.47 12.35 20.03
N GLN A 160 -20.71 13.12 19.26
CA GLN A 160 -20.77 14.58 19.33
C GLN A 160 -22.14 15.14 18.95
N SER A 161 -22.76 14.62 17.88
CA SER A 161 -24.12 15.01 17.47
C SER A 161 -25.15 14.66 18.53
N ARG A 162 -25.11 13.44 19.09
CA ARG A 162 -26.02 13.01 20.18
C ARG A 162 -26.00 13.99 21.35
N ARG A 163 -24.80 14.40 21.79
CA ARG A 163 -24.66 15.36 22.89
C ARG A 163 -25.18 16.76 22.55
N ALA A 164 -24.99 17.20 21.30
CA ALA A 164 -25.53 18.48 20.84
C ALA A 164 -27.06 18.46 20.84
N ASP A 165 -27.68 17.35 20.43
CA ASP A 165 -29.14 17.16 20.47
C ASP A 165 -29.66 17.15 21.92
N GLU A 166 -29.01 16.42 22.81
CA GLU A 166 -29.38 16.40 24.24
C GLU A 166 -29.28 17.77 24.89
N LEU A 167 -28.24 18.55 24.56
CA LEU A 167 -28.11 19.92 25.07
C LEU A 167 -29.24 20.80 24.55
N ARG A 168 -29.61 20.70 23.26
CA ARG A 168 -30.73 21.44 22.68
C ARG A 168 -32.05 21.10 23.37
N HIS A 169 -32.30 19.82 23.64
CA HIS A 169 -33.51 19.40 24.34
C HIS A 169 -33.56 19.83 25.81
N ARG A 170 -32.42 19.99 26.49
CA ARG A 170 -32.36 20.48 27.88
C ARG A 170 -32.54 21.99 27.99
N LEU A 171 -32.26 22.73 26.92
CA LEU A 171 -32.32 24.19 26.87
C LEU A 171 -33.61 24.72 26.22
N ALA A 172 -34.43 23.85 25.66
CA ALA A 172 -35.76 24.13 25.10
C ALA A 172 -36.85 23.90 26.16
#